data_AF-A0A0C3G677-F1
#
_entry.id   AF-A0A0C3G677-F1
#
_cell.length_a   1.000
_cell.length_b   1.000
_cell.length_c   1.000
_cell.angle_alpha   90.00
_cell.angle_beta   90.00
_cell.angle_gamma   90.00
#
_symmetry.space_group_name_H-M   'P 1'
#
loop_
_entity.id
_entity.type
_entity.pdbx_description
1 polymer ?
#
loop_
_entity_poly.entity_id
_entity_poly.type
_entity_poly.pdbx_seq_one_letter_code
_entity_poly.pdbx_strand_id
1 'polypeptide(L)'
;MLRHSELQGFKIPKVKDKLITTLFADDTTVFLSEFDKFTDLELILNKWCIASGACFNVNKTEVTPVGNPSYQRDVISTRCIHPSQEPLANEIHIAQDQEPVRVLGAWIGNHIDQTTIWSPVMDKIKDNLNRWNKSHPTLFGHRLIIQMVVGGMTQYLAKVQTMPKQVEDDLQKIIRNFMWDGKKAPVNINTLHLPIRQGGVKL
;
A
#
# COMPACT_ATOMS: atom_id res chain seq x y z
N MET A 1 -26.87 4.82 1.86
CA MET A 1 -26.47 5.62 3.04
C MET A 1 -25.23 6.46 2.74
N LEU A 2 -24.02 5.91 2.57
CA LEU A 2 -22.83 6.73 2.25
C LEU A 2 -22.77 7.27 0.81
N ARG A 3 -22.91 6.43 -0.22
CA ARG A 3 -22.83 6.89 -1.62
C ARG A 3 -23.97 7.82 -2.07
N HIS A 4 -25.05 7.84 -1.29
CA HIS A 4 -26.24 8.67 -1.53
C HIS A 4 -26.37 9.78 -0.47
N SER A 5 -25.32 10.05 0.31
CA SER A 5 -25.34 11.17 1.26
C SER A 5 -24.88 12.45 0.59
N GLU A 6 -25.04 13.55 1.33
CA GLU A 6 -24.55 14.88 0.97
C GLU A 6 -23.02 15.01 1.09
N LEU A 7 -22.31 13.96 1.56
CA LEU A 7 -20.86 13.98 1.61
C LEU A 7 -20.28 14.14 0.21
N GLN A 8 -19.36 15.10 0.04
CA GLN A 8 -18.73 15.40 -1.24
C GLN A 8 -17.60 14.42 -1.57
N GLY A 9 -16.84 14.00 -0.57
CA GLY A 9 -15.66 13.13 -0.74
C GLY A 9 -14.62 13.68 -1.72
N PHE A 10 -13.78 12.80 -2.24
CA PHE A 10 -12.69 13.21 -3.14
C PHE A 10 -13.16 13.31 -4.59
N LYS A 11 -12.80 14.42 -5.25
CA LYS A 11 -12.90 14.57 -6.70
C LYS A 11 -11.56 14.25 -7.33
N ILE A 12 -11.45 13.09 -7.96
CA ILE A 12 -10.20 12.64 -8.57
C ILE A 12 -10.16 13.11 -10.03
N PRO A 13 -9.09 13.79 -10.49
CA PRO A 13 -8.97 14.20 -11.88
C PRO A 13 -9.18 13.02 -12.84
N LYS A 14 -9.97 13.22 -13.89
CA LYS A 14 -10.33 12.22 -14.91
C LYS A 14 -11.23 11.07 -14.42
N VAL A 15 -11.71 11.10 -13.18
CA VAL A 15 -12.75 10.19 -12.67
C VAL A 15 -14.06 10.97 -12.60
N LYS A 16 -15.11 10.44 -13.24
CA LYS A 16 -16.41 11.12 -13.31
C LYS A 16 -17.11 11.15 -11.95
N ASP A 17 -16.99 10.07 -11.19
CA ASP A 17 -17.67 9.90 -9.92
C ASP A 17 -16.79 10.39 -8.76
N LYS A 18 -17.42 11.03 -7.77
CA LYS A 18 -16.78 11.34 -6.50
C LYS A 18 -16.47 10.06 -5.74
N LEU A 19 -15.28 10.01 -5.13
CA LEU A 19 -14.89 8.94 -4.24
C LEU A 19 -15.31 9.28 -2.81
N ILE A 20 -16.37 8.66 -2.31
CA ILE A 20 -16.84 8.81 -0.92
C ILE A 20 -16.37 7.65 -0.05
N THR A 21 -16.46 6.43 -0.56
CA THR A 21 -16.12 5.23 0.23
C THR A 21 -15.70 4.06 -0.63
N THR A 22 -14.75 3.29 -0.11
CA THR A 22 -14.35 1.96 -0.60
C THR A 22 -14.60 0.95 0.50
N LEU A 23 -15.15 -0.20 0.12
CA LEU A 23 -15.48 -1.29 1.03
C LEU A 23 -14.81 -2.56 0.50
N PHE A 24 -14.11 -3.28 1.37
CA PHE A 24 -13.54 -4.58 1.06
C PHE A 24 -13.74 -5.50 2.27
N ALA A 25 -14.67 -6.46 2.15
CA ALA A 25 -15.16 -7.22 3.30
C ALA A 25 -15.63 -6.28 4.43
N ASP A 26 -15.03 -6.39 5.63
CA ASP A 26 -15.29 -5.53 6.78
C ASP A 26 -14.48 -4.22 6.78
N ASP A 27 -13.40 -4.15 6.01
CA ASP A 27 -12.59 -2.93 5.89
C ASP A 27 -13.37 -1.84 5.13
N THR A 28 -13.57 -0.72 5.80
CA THR A 28 -14.29 0.44 5.28
C THR A 28 -13.38 1.66 5.30
N THR A 29 -13.14 2.25 4.14
CA THR A 29 -12.44 3.54 4.02
C THR A 29 -13.43 4.59 3.54
N VAL A 30 -13.42 5.74 4.19
CA VAL A 30 -14.25 6.90 3.83
C VAL A 30 -13.33 8.07 3.50
N PHE A 31 -13.70 8.81 2.46
CA PHE A 31 -12.96 9.96 1.97
C PHE A 31 -13.82 11.19 2.20
N LEU A 32 -13.31 12.14 2.99
CA LEU A 32 -13.99 13.38 3.35
C LEU A 32 -13.26 14.56 2.73
N SER A 33 -13.99 15.41 2.02
CA SER A 33 -13.49 16.70 1.55
C SER A 33 -13.34 17.70 2.71
N GLU A 34 -12.69 18.82 2.45
CA GLU A 34 -12.61 19.96 3.39
C GLU A 34 -13.99 20.54 3.76
N PHE A 35 -15.02 20.27 2.95
CA PHE A 35 -16.39 20.75 3.18
C PHE A 35 -17.25 19.72 3.93
N ASP A 36 -16.77 18.49 4.08
CA ASP A 36 -17.50 17.43 4.76
C ASP A 36 -17.32 17.54 6.27
N LYS A 37 -18.37 17.19 7.01
CA LYS A 37 -18.32 17.14 8.47
C LYS A 37 -18.19 15.72 8.97
N PHE A 38 -17.27 15.51 9.91
CA PHE A 38 -17.13 14.20 10.54
C PHE A 38 -18.42 13.77 11.25
N THR A 39 -19.12 14.71 11.89
CA THR A 39 -20.40 14.47 12.55
C THR A 39 -21.48 13.94 11.59
N ASP A 40 -21.47 14.40 10.33
CA ASP A 40 -22.43 13.93 9.32
C ASP A 40 -22.11 12.47 8.94
N LEU A 41 -20.82 12.13 8.84
CA LEU A 41 -20.38 10.76 8.67
C LEU A 41 -20.81 9.89 9.85
N GLU A 42 -20.55 10.30 11.09
CA GLU A 42 -20.94 9.57 12.29
C GLU A 42 -22.44 9.29 12.34
N LEU A 43 -23.27 10.28 12.00
CA LEU A 43 -24.73 10.11 11.92
C LEU A 43 -25.11 9.01 10.91
N ILE A 44 -24.49 9.02 9.73
CA ILE A 44 -24.74 8.03 8.67
C ILE A 44 -24.30 6.63 9.14
N LEU A 45 -23.11 6.52 9.73
CA LEU A 45 -22.56 5.25 10.21
C LEU A 45 -23.39 4.69 11.37
N ASN A 46 -23.76 5.52 12.35
CA ASN A 46 -24.59 5.11 13.48
C ASN A 46 -25.97 4.62 13.04
N LYS A 47 -26.60 5.32 12.10
CA LYS A 47 -27.89 4.88 11.52
C LYS A 47 -27.75 3.52 10.85
N TRP A 48 -26.65 3.28 10.14
CA TRP A 48 -26.38 1.97 9.54
C TRP A 48 -26.14 0.90 10.61
N CYS A 49 -25.33 1.18 11.64
CA CYS A 49 -25.07 0.27 12.76
C CYS A 49 -26.36 -0.16 13.47
N ILE A 50 -27.28 0.78 13.75
CA ILE A 50 -28.59 0.49 14.35
C ILE A 50 -29.41 -0.45 13.46
N ALA A 51 -29.38 -0.22 12.14
CA ALA A 51 -30.15 -1.02 11.19
C ALA A 51 -29.54 -2.42 10.93
N SER A 52 -28.21 -2.54 10.93
CA SER A 52 -27.49 -3.77 10.61
C SER A 52 -27.18 -4.64 11.83
N GLY A 53 -27.16 -4.05 13.03
CA GLY A 53 -26.66 -4.67 14.25
C GLY A 53 -25.13 -4.76 14.32
N ALA A 54 -24.40 -4.22 13.34
CA ALA A 54 -22.94 -4.16 13.33
C ALA A 54 -22.43 -2.89 14.02
N CYS A 55 -21.13 -2.85 14.36
CA CYS A 55 -20.49 -1.70 14.99
C CYS A 55 -19.08 -1.51 14.44
N PHE A 56 -18.67 -0.26 14.22
CA PHE A 56 -17.30 0.08 13.83
C PHE A 56 -16.36 0.00 15.03
N ASN A 57 -15.15 -0.51 14.80
CA ASN A 57 -14.13 -0.57 15.83
C ASN A 57 -13.37 0.76 15.88
N VAL A 58 -13.77 1.65 16.79
CA VAL A 58 -13.17 2.99 16.94
C VAL A 58 -11.67 2.89 17.24
N ASN A 59 -11.23 1.92 18.03
CA ASN A 59 -9.82 1.72 18.37
C ASN A 59 -8.95 1.28 17.17
N LYS A 60 -9.58 0.79 16.10
CA LYS A 60 -8.90 0.46 14.82
C LYS A 60 -9.14 1.53 13.76
N THR A 61 -9.90 2.58 14.07
CA THR A 61 -10.21 3.64 13.12
C THR A 61 -9.06 4.63 13.10
N GLU A 62 -8.51 4.83 11.91
CA GLU A 62 -7.38 5.74 11.68
C GLU A 62 -7.80 6.85 10.72
N VAL A 63 -7.37 8.08 11.00
CA VAL A 63 -7.60 9.25 10.16
C VAL A 63 -6.26 9.75 9.62
N THR A 64 -6.12 9.80 8.30
CA THR A 64 -4.94 10.38 7.64
C THR A 64 -5.33 11.71 7.00
N PRO A 65 -4.83 12.85 7.49
CA PRO A 65 -5.10 14.14 6.85
C PRO A 65 -4.35 14.23 5.51
N VAL A 66 -5.09 14.51 4.44
CA VAL A 66 -4.54 14.63 3.08
C VAL A 66 -4.77 16.06 2.59
N GLY A 67 -3.73 16.72 2.09
CA GLY A 67 -3.84 18.09 1.59
C GLY A 67 -2.54 18.85 1.69
N ASN A 68 -2.64 20.16 1.94
CA ASN A 68 -1.47 21.01 2.13
C ASN A 68 -0.83 20.80 3.53
N PRO A 69 0.48 21.06 3.70
CA PRO A 69 1.16 20.84 4.98
C PRO A 69 0.67 21.69 6.16
N SER A 70 0.06 22.86 5.91
CA SER A 70 -0.59 23.64 6.99
C SER A 70 -1.82 22.92 7.52
N TYR A 71 -2.72 22.49 6.64
CA TYR A 71 -3.92 21.74 6.98
C TYR A 71 -3.59 20.44 7.71
N GLN A 72 -2.59 19.70 7.24
CA GLN A 72 -2.15 18.47 7.91
C GLN A 72 -1.73 18.73 9.36
N ARG A 73 -0.90 19.76 9.59
CA ARG A 73 -0.47 20.17 10.93
C ARG A 73 -1.63 20.66 11.78
N ASP A 74 -2.56 21.40 11.19
CA ASP A 74 -3.74 21.92 11.90
C ASP A 74 -4.63 20.76 12.36
N VAL A 75 -4.94 19.79 11.49
CA VAL A 75 -5.73 18.60 11.86
C VAL A 75 -5.00 17.76 12.91
N ILE A 76 -3.70 17.55 12.79
CA ILE A 76 -2.90 16.78 13.76
C ILE A 76 -2.93 17.45 15.15
N SER A 77 -2.77 18.77 15.21
CA SER A 77 -2.67 19.51 16.47
C SER A 77 -4.03 19.78 17.12
N THR A 78 -5.04 20.13 16.33
CA THR A 78 -6.38 20.51 16.82
C THR A 78 -7.35 19.33 16.88
N ARG A 79 -7.05 18.25 16.14
CA ARG A 79 -7.97 17.13 15.87
C ARG A 79 -9.26 17.56 15.16
N CYS A 80 -9.29 18.77 14.57
CA CYS A 80 -10.44 19.29 13.84
C CYS A 80 -10.22 19.17 12.33
N ILE A 81 -11.12 18.47 11.63
CA ILE A 81 -11.10 18.39 10.15
C ILE A 81 -11.44 19.76 9.53
N HIS A 82 -12.25 20.57 10.21
CA HIS A 82 -12.58 21.93 9.80
C HIS A 82 -12.54 22.86 11.02
N PRO A 83 -12.09 24.12 10.90
CA PRO A 83 -11.95 25.04 12.03
C PRO A 83 -13.23 25.30 12.84
N SER A 84 -14.40 25.04 12.24
CA SER A 84 -15.72 25.22 12.86
C SER A 84 -16.36 23.90 13.33
N GLN A 85 -15.60 22.81 13.42
CA GLN A 85 -16.07 21.50 13.85
C GLN A 85 -15.46 21.11 15.18
N GLU A 86 -16.20 20.29 15.92
CA GLU A 86 -15.69 19.67 17.14
C GLU A 86 -14.49 18.76 16.83
N PRO A 87 -13.53 18.66 17.75
CA PRO A 87 -12.42 17.73 17.64
C PRO A 87 -12.88 16.28 17.47
N LEU A 88 -12.13 15.49 16.71
CA LEU A 88 -12.31 14.04 16.63
C LEU A 88 -12.15 13.39 18.01
N ALA A 89 -13.03 12.42 18.31
CA ALA A 89 -13.01 11.64 19.54
C ALA A 89 -11.60 11.12 19.86
N ASN A 90 -11.17 11.20 21.11
CA ASN A 90 -9.78 10.97 21.54
C ASN A 90 -9.26 9.56 21.20
N GLU A 91 -10.18 8.60 21.08
CA GLU A 91 -9.92 7.21 20.75
C GLU A 91 -9.54 7.01 19.27
N ILE A 92 -9.93 7.95 18.40
CA ILE A 92 -9.57 7.90 16.98
C ILE A 92 -8.12 8.35 16.83
N HIS A 93 -7.30 7.45 16.29
CA HIS A 93 -5.92 7.76 15.98
C HIS A 93 -5.85 8.65 14.72
N ILE A 94 -5.07 9.74 14.79
CA ILE A 94 -4.75 10.59 13.64
C ILE A 94 -3.30 10.32 13.28
N ALA A 95 -3.08 9.84 12.06
CA ALA A 95 -1.76 9.53 11.55
C ALA A 95 -0.89 10.79 11.52
N GLN A 96 0.29 10.69 12.15
CA GLN A 96 1.29 11.74 12.16
C GLN A 96 2.08 11.78 10.85
N ASP A 97 2.90 12.82 10.67
CA ASP A 97 3.85 12.85 9.57
C ASP A 97 4.85 11.69 9.69
N GLN A 98 5.17 11.06 8.56
CA GLN A 98 6.01 9.88 8.44
C GLN A 98 5.44 8.62 9.15
N GLU A 99 4.18 8.66 9.60
CA GLU A 99 3.49 7.49 10.15
C GLU A 99 2.67 6.80 9.04
N PRO A 100 3.06 5.57 8.63
CA PRO A 100 2.34 4.84 7.60
C PRO A 100 1.12 4.10 8.18
N VAL A 101 -0.06 4.38 7.63
CA VAL A 101 -1.33 3.69 7.90
C VAL A 101 -1.55 2.59 6.87
N ARG A 102 -1.97 1.41 7.33
CA ARG A 102 -2.15 0.25 6.45
C ARG A 102 -3.59 0.18 5.93
N VAL A 103 -3.77 0.28 4.61
CA VAL A 103 -5.08 0.16 3.96
C VAL A 103 -5.01 -0.90 2.88
N LEU A 104 -5.76 -2.00 3.06
CA LEU A 104 -5.82 -3.15 2.14
C LEU A 104 -4.43 -3.70 1.74
N GLY A 105 -3.44 -3.62 2.64
CA GLY A 105 -2.08 -4.08 2.37
C GLY A 105 -1.17 -3.07 1.62
N ALA A 106 -1.69 -1.90 1.25
CA ALA A 106 -0.89 -0.73 0.92
C ALA A 106 -0.59 0.09 2.17
N TRP A 107 0.40 0.98 2.07
CA TRP A 107 0.82 1.85 3.17
C TRP A 107 0.69 3.31 2.74
N ILE A 108 -0.23 4.02 3.38
CA ILE A 108 -0.61 5.40 3.07
C ILE A 108 -0.16 6.30 4.22
N GLY A 109 0.38 7.46 3.90
CA GLY A 109 0.80 8.42 4.91
C GLY A 109 1.56 9.58 4.28
N ASN A 110 1.69 10.67 5.02
CA ASN A 110 2.40 11.85 4.55
C ASN A 110 3.91 11.66 4.76
N HIS A 111 4.71 11.98 3.75
CA HIS A 111 6.19 11.94 3.82
C HIS A 111 6.78 10.58 4.24
N ILE A 112 6.06 9.47 4.05
CA ILE A 112 6.54 8.14 4.42
C ILE A 112 7.74 7.71 3.55
N ASP A 113 8.72 7.08 4.17
CA ASP A 113 9.83 6.47 3.44
C ASP A 113 9.35 5.21 2.72
N GLN A 114 9.24 5.34 1.41
CA GLN A 114 8.84 4.27 0.53
C GLN A 114 9.79 3.08 0.62
N THR A 115 11.09 3.27 0.83
CA THR A 115 12.05 2.15 0.87
C THR A 115 11.81 1.25 2.07
N THR A 116 11.54 1.82 3.25
CA THR A 116 11.20 1.08 4.47
C THR A 116 9.95 0.21 4.31
N ILE A 117 8.96 0.66 3.51
CA ILE A 117 7.74 -0.10 3.23
C ILE A 117 8.03 -1.42 2.49
N TRP A 118 9.05 -1.42 1.63
CA TRP A 118 9.45 -2.60 0.86
C TRP A 118 10.31 -3.58 1.66
N SER A 119 11.00 -3.14 2.72
CA SER A 119 11.93 -3.97 3.50
C SER A 119 11.36 -5.32 3.96
N PRO A 120 10.13 -5.40 4.52
CA PRO A 120 9.58 -6.69 4.96
C PRO A 120 9.36 -7.68 3.80
N VAL A 121 9.00 -7.18 2.61
CA VAL A 121 8.84 -8.02 1.42
C VAL A 121 10.20 -8.45 0.89
N MET A 122 11.18 -7.53 0.89
CA MET A 122 12.56 -7.82 0.48
C MET A 122 13.18 -8.92 1.34
N ASP A 123 13.00 -8.88 2.66
CA ASP A 123 13.56 -9.88 3.56
C ASP A 123 12.86 -11.23 3.40
N LYS A 124 11.53 -11.25 3.24
CA LYS A 124 10.80 -12.48 2.90
C LYS A 124 11.27 -13.09 1.58
N ILE A 125 11.55 -12.28 0.56
CA ILE A 125 12.09 -12.75 -0.72
C ILE A 125 13.45 -13.40 -0.49
N LYS A 126 14.37 -12.73 0.20
CA LYS A 126 15.71 -13.29 0.51
C LYS A 126 15.60 -14.62 1.25
N ASP A 127 14.75 -14.70 2.27
CA ASP A 127 14.54 -15.92 3.06
C ASP A 127 14.00 -17.07 2.21
N ASN A 128 13.02 -16.79 1.34
CA ASN A 128 12.47 -17.81 0.44
C ASN A 128 13.52 -18.29 -0.56
N LEU A 129 14.26 -17.37 -1.20
CA LEU A 129 15.33 -17.72 -2.14
C LEU A 129 16.43 -18.53 -1.45
N ASN A 130 16.84 -18.17 -0.23
CA ASN A 130 17.81 -18.92 0.56
C ASN A 130 17.32 -20.35 0.87
N ARG A 131 16.02 -20.53 1.15
CA ARG A 131 15.43 -21.87 1.35
C ARG A 131 15.43 -22.67 0.05
N TRP A 132 15.00 -22.07 -1.06
CA TRP A 132 15.01 -22.72 -2.37
C TRP A 132 16.41 -23.09 -2.84
N ASN A 133 17.41 -22.27 -2.53
CA ASN A 133 18.79 -22.53 -2.93
C ASN A 133 19.35 -23.84 -2.34
N LYS A 134 18.83 -24.29 -1.19
CA LYS A 134 19.20 -25.57 -0.56
C LYS A 134 18.78 -26.80 -1.39
N SER A 135 17.87 -26.63 -2.35
CA SER A 135 17.47 -27.69 -3.27
C SER A 135 18.39 -27.82 -4.50
N HIS A 136 19.42 -26.97 -4.61
CA HIS A 136 20.34 -26.92 -5.76
C HIS A 136 19.62 -26.89 -7.11
N PRO A 137 18.75 -25.90 -7.35
CA PRO A 137 17.94 -25.87 -8.55
C PRO A 137 18.80 -25.70 -9.80
N THR A 138 18.32 -26.27 -10.91
CA THR A 138 18.94 -26.05 -12.22
C THR A 138 18.79 -24.59 -12.65
N LEU A 139 19.46 -24.17 -13.72
CA LEU A 139 19.28 -22.83 -14.29
C LEU A 139 17.80 -22.52 -14.61
N PHE A 140 17.07 -23.53 -15.10
CA PHE A 140 15.64 -23.41 -15.36
C PHE A 140 14.82 -23.35 -14.06
N GLY A 141 15.22 -24.12 -13.04
CA GLY A 141 14.64 -24.04 -11.71
C GLY A 141 14.80 -22.65 -11.10
N HIS A 142 15.99 -22.07 -11.16
CA HIS A 142 16.27 -20.70 -10.71
C HIS A 142 15.30 -19.69 -11.34
N ARG A 143 15.12 -19.75 -12.67
CA ARG A 143 14.17 -18.89 -13.38
C ARG A 143 12.75 -19.03 -12.83
N LEU A 144 12.23 -20.26 -12.71
CA LEU A 144 10.86 -20.50 -12.24
C LEU A 144 10.69 -19.99 -10.81
N ILE A 145 11.67 -20.23 -9.94
CA ILE A 145 11.66 -19.78 -8.55
C ILE A 145 11.69 -18.25 -8.48
N ILE A 146 12.50 -17.57 -9.30
CA ILE A 146 12.54 -16.11 -9.39
C ILE A 146 11.15 -15.56 -9.75
N GLN A 147 10.50 -16.13 -10.78
CA GLN A 147 9.17 -15.67 -11.20
C GLN A 147 8.12 -15.91 -10.11
N MET A 148 8.13 -17.08 -9.48
CA MET A 148 7.18 -17.45 -8.43
C MET A 148 7.38 -16.62 -7.15
N VAL A 149 8.63 -16.51 -6.66
CA VAL A 149 8.94 -15.86 -5.39
C VAL A 149 9.04 -14.36 -5.57
N VAL A 150 9.97 -13.87 -6.40
CA VAL A 150 10.21 -12.44 -6.56
C VAL A 150 9.03 -11.79 -7.27
N GLY A 151 8.61 -12.36 -8.40
CA GLY A 151 7.44 -11.86 -9.13
C GLY A 151 6.17 -11.92 -8.29
N GLY A 152 5.84 -13.09 -7.75
CA GLY A 152 4.61 -13.28 -6.96
C GLY A 152 4.53 -12.39 -5.72
N MET A 153 5.64 -12.17 -5.00
CA MET A 153 5.62 -11.36 -3.78
C MET A 153 5.66 -9.84 -4.05
N THR A 154 6.19 -9.40 -5.19
CA THR A 154 6.31 -7.95 -5.51
C THR A 154 5.12 -7.41 -6.29
N GLN A 155 4.42 -8.24 -7.07
CA GLN A 155 3.36 -7.81 -7.99
C GLN A 155 2.28 -6.93 -7.36
N TYR A 156 1.74 -7.37 -6.21
CA TYR A 156 0.68 -6.62 -5.54
C TYR A 156 1.19 -5.27 -5.03
N LEU A 157 2.29 -5.29 -4.27
CA LEU A 157 2.84 -4.08 -3.66
C LEU A 157 3.30 -3.08 -4.73
N ALA A 158 3.86 -3.56 -5.86
CA ALA A 158 4.25 -2.71 -6.99
C ALA A 158 3.05 -2.01 -7.66
N LYS A 159 1.85 -2.59 -7.55
CA LYS A 159 0.63 -2.03 -8.13
C LYS A 159 0.04 -0.92 -7.27
N VAL A 160 0.11 -1.07 -5.95
CA VAL A 160 -0.55 -0.18 -4.98
C VAL A 160 0.42 0.81 -4.33
N GLN A 161 1.72 0.51 -4.35
CA GLN A 161 2.78 1.32 -3.78
C GLN A 161 3.82 1.65 -4.84
N THR A 162 4.33 2.86 -4.81
CA THR A 162 5.48 3.24 -5.63
C THR A 162 6.68 2.36 -5.25
N MET A 163 7.33 1.76 -6.25
CA MET A 163 8.62 1.08 -6.08
C MET A 163 9.75 2.09 -6.31
N PRO A 164 10.52 2.47 -5.27
CA PRO A 164 11.67 3.34 -5.45
C PRO A 164 12.74 2.66 -6.31
N LYS A 165 13.52 3.48 -7.03
CA LYS A 165 14.61 2.96 -7.88
C LYS A 165 15.61 2.10 -7.10
N GLN A 166 15.91 2.48 -5.86
CA GLN A 166 16.77 1.70 -4.97
C GLN A 166 16.22 0.29 -4.71
N VAL A 167 14.91 0.14 -4.49
CA VAL A 167 14.28 -1.17 -4.27
C VAL A 167 14.33 -2.00 -5.55
N GLU A 168 14.08 -1.39 -6.71
CA GLU A 168 14.21 -2.06 -8.01
C GLU A 168 15.64 -2.58 -8.22
N ASP A 169 16.65 -1.76 -7.97
CA ASP A 169 18.06 -2.12 -8.14
C ASP A 169 18.48 -3.22 -7.17
N ASP A 170 17.99 -3.18 -5.93
CA ASP A 170 18.26 -4.23 -4.94
C ASP A 170 17.56 -5.55 -5.29
N LEU A 171 16.34 -5.51 -5.83
CA LEU A 171 15.67 -6.68 -6.38
C LEU A 171 16.47 -7.28 -7.54
N GLN A 172 16.97 -6.45 -8.47
CA GLN A 172 17.81 -6.91 -9.56
C GLN A 172 19.10 -7.58 -9.06
N LYS A 173 19.73 -7.03 -8.02
CA LYS A 173 20.90 -7.66 -7.37
C LYS A 173 20.54 -9.01 -6.76
N ILE A 174 19.42 -9.11 -6.04
CA ILE A 174 18.94 -10.36 -5.44
C ILE A 174 18.68 -11.41 -6.53
N ILE A 175 17.95 -11.05 -7.58
CA ILE A 175 17.66 -11.92 -8.74
C ILE A 175 18.95 -12.42 -9.37
N ARG A 176 19.89 -11.51 -9.65
CA ARG A 176 21.18 -11.85 -10.27
C ARG A 176 22.00 -12.77 -9.37
N ASN A 177 22.08 -12.49 -8.08
CA ASN A 177 22.83 -13.31 -7.14
C ASN A 177 22.24 -14.71 -7.02
N PHE A 178 20.92 -14.83 -6.94
CA PHE A 178 20.26 -16.12 -6.88
C PHE A 178 20.42 -16.91 -8.19
N MET A 179 20.28 -16.27 -9.35
CA MET A 179 20.43 -16.93 -10.66
C MET A 179 21.79 -17.61 -10.87
N TRP A 180 22.84 -17.12 -10.22
CA TRP A 180 24.22 -17.57 -10.42
C TRP A 180 24.87 -18.17 -9.17
N ASP A 181 24.09 -18.53 -8.14
CA ASP A 181 24.61 -19.02 -6.85
C ASP A 181 25.66 -18.08 -6.21
N GLY A 182 25.51 -16.76 -6.39
CA GLY A 182 26.50 -15.77 -5.94
C GLY A 182 27.82 -15.75 -6.73
N LYS A 183 27.95 -16.56 -7.78
CA LYS A 183 29.13 -16.58 -8.66
C LYS A 183 29.09 -15.41 -9.64
N LYS A 184 30.25 -15.14 -10.26
CA LYS A 184 30.33 -14.14 -11.34
C LYS A 184 29.41 -14.54 -12.49
N ALA A 185 28.42 -13.69 -12.78
CA ALA A 185 27.47 -13.90 -13.86
C ALA A 185 28.21 -14.08 -15.20
N PRO A 186 28.12 -15.27 -15.84
CA PRO A 186 28.74 -15.51 -17.14
C PRO A 186 27.94 -14.84 -18.28
N VAL A 187 26.65 -14.60 -18.07
CA VAL A 187 25.75 -13.97 -19.03
C VAL A 187 25.19 -12.69 -18.42
N ASN A 188 25.12 -11.63 -19.24
CA ASN A 188 24.56 -10.35 -18.81
C ASN A 188 23.03 -10.47 -18.60
N ILE A 189 22.46 -9.60 -17.76
CA ILE A 189 21.03 -9.69 -17.41
C ILE A 189 20.10 -9.41 -18.59
N ASN A 190 20.49 -8.53 -19.51
CA ASN A 190 19.70 -8.21 -20.70
C ASN A 190 19.52 -9.43 -21.61
N THR A 191 20.56 -10.25 -21.77
CA THR A 191 20.50 -11.52 -22.49
C THR A 191 19.58 -12.52 -21.78
N LEU A 192 19.54 -12.54 -20.45
CA LEU A 192 18.64 -13.43 -19.71
C LEU A 192 17.15 -13.13 -19.97
N HIS A 193 16.80 -11.86 -20.17
CA HIS A 193 15.44 -11.44 -20.51
C HIS A 193 15.02 -11.79 -21.96
N LEU A 194 15.96 -12.09 -22.85
CA LEU A 194 15.64 -12.42 -24.23
C LEU A 194 14.84 -13.73 -24.35
N PRO A 195 14.07 -13.89 -25.44
CA PRO A 195 13.43 -15.16 -25.77
C PRO A 195 14.43 -16.32 -25.85
N ILE A 196 13.98 -17.53 -25.51
CA ILE A 196 14.77 -18.78 -25.62
C ILE A 196 15.38 -18.96 -27.03
N ARG A 197 14.63 -18.59 -28.07
CA ARG A 197 15.11 -18.65 -29.47
C ARG A 197 16.29 -17.73 -29.78
N GLN A 198 16.56 -16.74 -28.94
CA GLN A 198 17.66 -15.78 -29.08
C GLN A 198 18.78 -16.04 -28.04
N GLY A 199 18.80 -17.22 -27.41
CA GLY A 199 19.80 -17.59 -26.41
C GLY A 199 19.53 -17.05 -25.00
N GLY A 200 18.39 -16.41 -24.77
CA GLY A 200 17.97 -15.97 -23.45
C GLY A 200 17.22 -17.04 -22.66
N VAL A 201 16.81 -16.72 -21.43
CA VAL A 201 16.04 -17.63 -20.58
C VAL A 201 14.63 -17.14 -20.33
N LYS A 202 14.19 -16.00 -20.88
CA LYS A 202 12.90 -15.34 -20.56
C LYS A 202 12.73 -15.13 -19.05
N LEU A 203 13.75 -14.56 -18.43
CA LEU A 203 13.69 -14.13 -17.04
C LEU A 203 12.62 -13.05 -16.84
#